data_AF-A0A3A1YUW8-F1
#
_entry.id   AF-A0A3A1YUW8-F1
#
_cell.length_a   1.000
_cell.length_b   1.000
_cell.length_c   1.000
_cell.angle_alpha   90.00
_cell.angle_beta   90.00
_cell.angle_gamma   90.00
#
_symmetry.space_group_name_H-M   'P 1'
#
loop_
_entity.id
_entity.type
_entity.pdbx_description
1 polymer ?
#
loop_
_entity_poly.entity_id
_entity_poly.type
_entity_poly.pdbx_seq_one_letter_code
_entity_poly.pdbx_strand_id
1 'polypeptide(L)'
;MTEVKFFNLPPAYKDLAQQTVQQIFPHFPKKLEIYFPYSKGFASLGFTNLKAFKDFYIQDIPEYREPLSKRDTLRICYSPVSVVSSPISSEAAEYCSYHMDIAIGAENVERVPRENYFRLPSWCVRLFGFCPTIAQIQEKINQLEAKRQANPFLRNEFMGCVQNSNRAYFAKGVLNLINISLMADGVFKHLPVCFAGRFNHNDLRLTQQYAGDQVAYLENFTFCLCPERLNIHSIVGQDLAIAWEAGCIPLYWGDLGLDQEFINRKALIEFSTVERQQHLKALYHALAEPEAILSQPIFNENAAQLIYQRIYAPIYAYLSKILQVDILDYSDLGDPARAAQQFSHDEAKPENWFIFTHNT
;
A
#
# COMPACT_ATOMS: atom_id res chain seq x y z
N MET A 1 -14.20 12.28 -25.30
CA MET A 1 -13.95 12.20 -23.84
C MET A 1 -14.21 10.77 -23.43
N THR A 2 -13.23 10.12 -22.82
CA THR A 2 -13.33 8.74 -22.33
C THR A 2 -14.37 8.66 -21.21
N GLU A 3 -15.37 7.79 -21.37
CA GLU A 3 -16.35 7.52 -20.32
C GLU A 3 -15.69 6.65 -19.25
N VAL A 4 -15.59 7.17 -18.02
CA VAL A 4 -15.03 6.43 -16.88
C VAL A 4 -16.08 6.19 -15.81
N LYS A 5 -16.24 4.94 -15.41
CA LYS A 5 -17.17 4.51 -14.38
C LYS A 5 -16.43 3.84 -13.23
N PHE A 6 -16.70 4.31 -12.02
CA PHE A 6 -16.14 3.75 -10.79
C PHE A 6 -17.19 2.90 -10.08
N PHE A 7 -16.79 1.72 -9.62
CA PHE A 7 -17.62 0.82 -8.83
C PHE A 7 -17.02 0.68 -7.44
N ASN A 8 -17.81 1.01 -6.41
CA ASN A 8 -17.43 0.92 -5.00
C ASN A 8 -16.18 1.72 -4.60
N LEU A 9 -15.88 2.82 -5.29
CA LEU A 9 -14.74 3.71 -4.99
C LEU A 9 -14.77 4.18 -3.53
N PRO A 10 -13.77 3.83 -2.70
CA PRO A 10 -13.73 4.29 -1.33
C PRO A 10 -13.57 5.82 -1.30
N PRO A 11 -14.24 6.53 -0.39
CA PRO A 11 -14.14 7.99 -0.30
C PRO A 11 -12.70 8.51 -0.22
N ALA A 12 -11.80 7.77 0.45
CA ALA A 12 -10.39 8.13 0.60
C ALA A 12 -9.60 8.12 -0.72
N TYR A 13 -10.08 7.45 -1.76
CA TYR A 13 -9.42 7.39 -3.08
C TYR A 13 -10.11 8.26 -4.12
N LYS A 14 -11.18 8.98 -3.77
CA LYS A 14 -12.03 9.68 -4.75
C LYS A 14 -11.23 10.67 -5.59
N ASP A 15 -10.51 11.56 -4.92
CA ASP A 15 -9.79 12.65 -5.59
C ASP A 15 -8.58 12.10 -6.38
N LEU A 16 -7.83 11.17 -5.79
CA LEU A 16 -6.70 10.51 -6.43
C LEU A 16 -7.12 9.76 -7.70
N ALA A 17 -8.23 9.01 -7.64
CA ALA A 17 -8.73 8.26 -8.78
C ALA A 17 -9.20 9.19 -9.91
N GLN A 18 -9.85 10.31 -9.57
CA GLN A 18 -10.26 11.32 -10.55
C GLN A 18 -9.06 12.01 -11.21
N GLN A 19 -8.04 12.36 -10.44
CA GLN A 19 -6.79 12.94 -10.96
C GLN A 19 -6.07 11.97 -11.90
N THR A 20 -5.96 10.70 -11.51
CA THR A 20 -5.33 9.65 -12.33
C THR A 20 -6.05 9.50 -13.68
N VAL A 21 -7.39 9.51 -13.66
CA VAL A 21 -8.20 9.46 -14.88
C VAL A 21 -7.92 10.64 -15.80
N GLN A 22 -7.84 11.84 -15.24
CA GLN A 22 -7.57 13.06 -16.00
C GLN A 22 -6.16 13.09 -16.60
N GLN A 23 -5.18 12.50 -15.92
CA GLN A 23 -3.79 12.48 -16.37
C GLN A 23 -3.54 11.48 -17.52
N ILE A 24 -4.15 10.29 -17.44
CA ILE A 24 -3.75 9.16 -18.32
C ILE A 24 -4.77 8.91 -19.42
N PHE A 25 -6.04 9.17 -19.14
CA PHE A 25 -7.12 8.77 -20.02
C PHE A 25 -7.81 9.89 -20.83
N PRO A 26 -7.29 11.13 -20.99
CA PRO A 26 -7.99 12.11 -21.84
C PRO A 26 -8.02 11.71 -23.32
N HIS A 27 -7.14 10.82 -23.76
CA HIS A 27 -7.02 10.36 -25.15
C HIS A 27 -7.44 8.90 -25.36
N PHE A 28 -8.12 8.31 -24.37
CA PHE A 28 -8.35 6.87 -24.37
C PHE A 28 -9.58 6.47 -25.23
N PRO A 29 -9.44 5.63 -26.27
CA PRO A 29 -10.52 5.38 -27.23
C PRO A 29 -11.62 4.45 -26.70
N LYS A 30 -11.38 3.75 -25.59
CA LYS A 30 -12.33 2.79 -24.98
C LYS A 30 -12.92 3.36 -23.70
N LYS A 31 -14.09 2.87 -23.27
CA LYS A 31 -14.65 3.15 -21.95
C LYS A 31 -13.77 2.51 -20.87
N LEU A 32 -13.76 3.08 -19.67
CA LEU A 32 -12.99 2.55 -18.53
C LEU A 32 -13.91 2.24 -17.36
N GLU A 33 -13.84 1.03 -16.85
CA GLU A 33 -14.53 0.60 -15.63
C GLU A 33 -13.50 0.22 -14.57
N ILE A 34 -13.54 0.89 -13.42
CA ILE A 34 -12.62 0.64 -12.30
C ILE A 34 -13.40 0.09 -11.11
N TYR A 35 -13.05 -1.12 -10.70
CA TYR A 35 -13.69 -1.88 -9.64
C TYR A 35 -12.82 -1.87 -8.38
N PHE A 36 -13.44 -1.48 -7.26
CA PHE A 36 -12.87 -1.64 -5.93
C PHE A 36 -13.67 -2.74 -5.23
N PRO A 37 -13.13 -3.94 -5.00
CA PRO A 37 -13.87 -5.07 -4.43
C PRO A 37 -14.18 -4.91 -2.92
N TYR A 38 -14.32 -3.68 -2.42
CA TYR A 38 -14.58 -3.35 -1.03
C TYR A 38 -15.86 -2.53 -0.90
N SER A 39 -16.79 -3.01 -0.11
CA SER A 39 -17.91 -2.23 0.37
C SER A 39 -17.77 -1.99 1.87
N LYS A 40 -18.26 -0.82 2.31
CA LYS A 40 -18.60 -0.57 3.71
C LYS A 40 -19.62 -1.63 4.13
N GLY A 41 -19.15 -2.73 4.68
CA GLY A 41 -20.07 -3.75 5.20
C GLY A 41 -19.55 -5.17 5.26
N PHE A 42 -18.40 -5.50 4.68
CA PHE A 42 -17.91 -6.90 4.69
C PHE A 42 -17.83 -7.51 6.11
N ALA A 43 -17.46 -6.70 7.10
CA ALA A 43 -17.40 -7.11 8.50
C ALA A 43 -18.73 -7.00 9.28
N SER A 44 -19.74 -6.31 8.73
CA SER A 44 -21.05 -6.10 9.38
C SER A 44 -22.20 -6.87 8.74
N LEU A 45 -22.03 -7.37 7.50
CA LEU A 45 -23.08 -8.05 6.75
C LEU A 45 -23.05 -9.58 6.88
N GLY A 46 -22.07 -10.14 7.60
CA GLY A 46 -22.06 -11.57 7.92
C GLY A 46 -22.22 -12.46 6.68
N PHE A 47 -21.58 -12.10 5.57
CA PHE A 47 -21.65 -12.91 4.36
C PHE A 47 -20.98 -14.25 4.63
N THR A 48 -21.80 -15.28 4.81
CA THR A 48 -21.39 -16.66 5.06
C THR A 48 -21.28 -17.48 3.78
N ASN A 49 -21.59 -16.92 2.60
CA ASN A 49 -21.42 -17.64 1.33
C ASN A 49 -21.08 -16.75 0.11
N LEU A 50 -20.47 -17.41 -0.88
CA LEU A 50 -20.05 -16.89 -2.19
C LEU A 50 -21.19 -16.30 -3.03
N LYS A 51 -22.43 -16.77 -2.86
CA LYS A 51 -23.59 -16.29 -3.60
C LYS A 51 -23.89 -14.84 -3.27
N ALA A 52 -23.80 -14.44 -2.00
CA ALA A 52 -24.03 -13.06 -1.61
C ALA A 52 -22.90 -12.10 -2.05
N PHE A 53 -21.65 -12.59 -2.14
CA PHE A 53 -20.55 -11.85 -2.78
C PHE A 53 -20.82 -11.64 -4.28
N LYS A 54 -21.26 -12.70 -4.99
CA LYS A 54 -21.68 -12.63 -6.39
C LYS A 54 -22.89 -11.71 -6.59
N ASP A 55 -23.91 -11.82 -5.75
CA ASP A 55 -25.12 -11.00 -5.86
C ASP A 55 -24.85 -9.52 -5.55
N PHE A 56 -23.85 -9.20 -4.71
CA PHE A 56 -23.53 -7.82 -4.32
C PHE A 56 -22.48 -7.13 -5.22
N TYR A 57 -21.48 -7.86 -5.72
CA TYR A 57 -20.41 -7.30 -6.56
C TYR A 57 -20.56 -7.60 -8.06
N ILE A 58 -21.34 -8.63 -8.44
CA ILE A 58 -21.24 -9.28 -9.76
C ILE A 58 -22.54 -9.22 -10.58
N GLN A 59 -23.66 -8.68 -10.05
CA GLN A 59 -24.89 -8.54 -10.87
C GLN A 59 -24.69 -7.74 -12.19
N ASP A 60 -23.64 -6.92 -12.27
CA ASP A 60 -23.37 -6.05 -13.42
C ASP A 60 -22.08 -6.39 -14.20
N ILE A 61 -21.37 -7.49 -13.93
CA ILE A 61 -20.21 -7.90 -14.75
C ILE A 61 -20.66 -9.04 -15.66
N PRO A 62 -21.03 -8.78 -16.92
CA PRO A 62 -21.49 -9.84 -17.78
C PRO A 62 -20.32 -10.78 -18.06
N GLU A 63 -20.58 -12.09 -18.02
CA GLU A 63 -19.63 -13.15 -18.38
C GLU A 63 -19.23 -13.01 -19.86
N TYR A 64 -18.32 -12.10 -20.18
CA TYR A 64 -17.92 -11.87 -21.56
C TYR A 64 -16.77 -12.79 -21.96
N ARG A 65 -17.04 -13.63 -22.95
CA ARG A 65 -16.07 -14.53 -23.59
C ARG A 65 -15.32 -13.89 -24.77
N GLU A 66 -15.55 -12.61 -25.08
CA GLU A 66 -14.95 -11.96 -26.24
C GLU A 66 -13.50 -11.52 -25.97
N PRO A 67 -12.60 -11.58 -26.97
CA PRO A 67 -11.23 -11.07 -26.84
C PRO A 67 -11.18 -9.56 -26.57
N LEU A 68 -10.22 -9.09 -25.75
CA LEU A 68 -10.05 -7.68 -25.38
C LEU A 68 -9.96 -6.73 -26.58
N SER A 69 -9.39 -7.19 -27.69
CA SER A 69 -9.30 -6.46 -28.96
C SER A 69 -10.65 -6.04 -29.54
N LYS A 70 -11.73 -6.77 -29.23
CA LYS A 70 -13.10 -6.50 -29.70
C LYS A 70 -13.96 -5.75 -28.68
N ARG A 71 -13.44 -5.53 -27.46
CA ARG A 71 -14.16 -4.85 -26.39
C ARG A 71 -13.97 -3.34 -26.49
N ASP A 72 -15.07 -2.60 -26.37
CA ASP A 72 -15.10 -1.14 -26.26
C ASP A 72 -14.85 -0.64 -24.84
N THR A 73 -14.71 -1.54 -23.86
CA THR A 73 -14.51 -1.22 -22.44
C THR A 73 -13.29 -1.95 -21.90
N LEU A 74 -12.42 -1.21 -21.20
CA LEU A 74 -11.34 -1.76 -20.37
C LEU A 74 -11.81 -1.86 -18.92
N ARG A 75 -11.59 -3.02 -18.28
CA ARG A 75 -11.95 -3.27 -16.88
C ARG A 75 -10.72 -3.49 -16.01
N ILE A 76 -10.60 -2.68 -14.97
CA ILE A 76 -9.51 -2.75 -13.99
C ILE A 76 -10.09 -3.03 -12.60
N CYS A 77 -9.54 -4.02 -11.90
CA CYS A 77 -9.82 -4.28 -10.49
C CYS A 77 -8.61 -3.83 -9.64
N TYR A 78 -8.82 -2.99 -8.62
CA TYR A 78 -7.77 -2.58 -7.68
C TYR A 78 -8.09 -2.97 -6.24
N SER A 79 -7.14 -3.62 -5.59
CA SER A 79 -7.29 -4.23 -4.27
C SER A 79 -6.14 -3.89 -3.29
N PRO A 80 -6.27 -2.86 -2.43
CA PRO A 80 -5.22 -2.46 -1.49
C PRO A 80 -4.95 -3.45 -0.34
N VAL A 81 -5.78 -4.49 -0.14
CA VAL A 81 -5.57 -5.50 0.90
C VAL A 81 -5.32 -6.88 0.29
N SER A 82 -4.70 -7.75 1.09
CA SER A 82 -4.60 -9.18 0.82
C SER A 82 -5.96 -9.74 0.41
N VAL A 83 -6.05 -10.17 -0.84
CA VAL A 83 -7.17 -10.93 -1.35
C VAL A 83 -7.11 -12.38 -0.84
N VAL A 84 -6.28 -12.76 0.13
CA VAL A 84 -6.18 -14.16 0.60
C VAL A 84 -6.45 -14.28 2.11
N SER A 85 -7.09 -13.28 2.72
CA SER A 85 -7.40 -13.28 4.16
C SER A 85 -8.70 -14.04 4.54
N SER A 86 -9.52 -14.44 3.56
CA SER A 86 -10.70 -15.30 3.75
C SER A 86 -11.00 -16.13 2.49
N PRO A 87 -11.76 -17.24 2.57
CA PRO A 87 -12.18 -18.01 1.39
C PRO A 87 -12.85 -17.14 0.31
N ILE A 88 -13.63 -16.14 0.74
CA ILE A 88 -14.32 -15.21 -0.15
C ILE A 88 -13.34 -14.24 -0.82
N SER A 89 -12.25 -13.88 -0.14
CA SER A 89 -11.24 -13.02 -0.74
C SER A 89 -10.42 -13.81 -1.77
N SER A 90 -10.06 -15.07 -1.50
CA SER A 90 -9.32 -15.89 -2.48
C SER A 90 -10.16 -16.10 -3.74
N GLU A 91 -11.47 -16.28 -3.57
CA GLU A 91 -12.44 -16.29 -4.66
C GLU A 91 -12.51 -14.93 -5.38
N ALA A 92 -12.33 -13.79 -4.68
CA ALA A 92 -12.27 -12.46 -5.30
C ALA A 92 -10.97 -12.22 -6.09
N ALA A 93 -9.83 -12.74 -5.63
CA ALA A 93 -8.56 -12.71 -6.36
C ALA A 93 -8.67 -13.50 -7.67
N GLU A 94 -9.16 -14.72 -7.55
CA GLU A 94 -9.39 -15.65 -8.65
C GLU A 94 -10.42 -15.05 -9.62
N TYR A 95 -11.52 -14.49 -9.10
CA TYR A 95 -12.53 -13.81 -9.89
C TYR A 95 -11.98 -12.59 -10.64
N CYS A 96 -11.27 -11.67 -9.97
CA CYS A 96 -10.67 -10.51 -10.66
C CYS A 96 -9.69 -10.99 -11.74
N SER A 97 -8.94 -12.07 -11.51
CA SER A 97 -8.04 -12.63 -12.53
C SER A 97 -8.75 -13.24 -13.74
N TYR A 98 -9.96 -13.78 -13.60
CA TYR A 98 -10.72 -14.38 -14.72
C TYR A 98 -11.63 -13.39 -15.46
N HIS A 99 -12.09 -12.33 -14.79
CA HIS A 99 -13.17 -11.48 -15.30
C HIS A 99 -12.75 -10.04 -15.59
N MET A 100 -11.53 -9.65 -15.20
CA MET A 100 -10.99 -8.31 -15.44
C MET A 100 -9.86 -8.37 -16.47
N ASP A 101 -9.69 -7.28 -17.21
CA ASP A 101 -8.60 -7.16 -18.16
C ASP A 101 -7.27 -6.90 -17.42
N ILE A 102 -7.35 -6.22 -16.27
CA ILE A 102 -6.25 -5.99 -15.33
C ILE A 102 -6.75 -6.19 -13.89
N ALA A 103 -6.01 -6.94 -13.11
CA ALA A 103 -6.14 -7.04 -11.66
C ALA A 103 -4.90 -6.46 -10.98
N ILE A 104 -5.09 -5.58 -10.00
CA ILE A 104 -4.03 -4.93 -9.26
C ILE A 104 -4.25 -5.16 -7.77
N GLY A 105 -3.22 -5.57 -7.01
CA GLY A 105 -3.36 -5.65 -5.56
C GLY A 105 -2.05 -5.76 -4.79
N ALA A 106 -2.11 -6.01 -3.48
CA ALA A 106 -0.93 -5.98 -2.62
C ALA A 106 -0.14 -7.32 -2.52
N GLU A 107 -0.67 -8.41 -3.07
CA GLU A 107 -0.06 -9.74 -2.97
C GLU A 107 1.20 -9.87 -3.82
N ASN A 108 2.08 -10.81 -3.42
CA ASN A 108 3.19 -11.24 -4.26
C ASN A 108 2.65 -11.91 -5.54
N VAL A 109 3.19 -11.53 -6.70
CA VAL A 109 2.88 -12.11 -8.01
C VAL A 109 3.14 -13.62 -8.06
N GLU A 110 4.10 -14.13 -7.30
CA GLU A 110 4.36 -15.58 -7.17
C GLU A 110 3.18 -16.34 -6.57
N ARG A 111 2.39 -15.67 -5.72
CA ARG A 111 1.20 -16.26 -5.08
C ARG A 111 -0.05 -16.12 -5.94
N VAL A 112 -0.07 -15.14 -6.83
CA VAL A 112 -1.15 -14.91 -7.81
C VAL A 112 -0.53 -14.90 -9.21
N PRO A 113 -0.02 -16.05 -9.70
CA PRO A 113 0.73 -16.12 -10.94
C PRO A 113 -0.23 -16.05 -12.14
N ARG A 114 -0.65 -14.82 -12.48
CA ARG A 114 -1.61 -14.53 -13.55
C ARG A 114 -1.04 -13.42 -14.42
N GLU A 115 -1.17 -13.57 -15.74
CA GLU A 115 -0.63 -12.61 -16.71
C GLU A 115 -1.24 -11.21 -16.60
N ASN A 116 -2.47 -11.12 -16.09
CA ASN A 116 -3.19 -9.87 -15.90
C ASN A 116 -3.14 -9.35 -14.46
N TYR A 117 -2.34 -9.97 -13.57
CA TYR A 117 -2.20 -9.53 -12.18
C TYR A 117 -0.92 -8.73 -11.96
N PHE A 118 -1.04 -7.58 -11.30
CA PHE A 118 0.08 -6.72 -10.95
C PHE A 118 0.06 -6.36 -9.47
N ARG A 119 1.25 -6.31 -8.87
CA ARG A 119 1.41 -5.89 -7.49
C ARG A 119 1.49 -4.36 -7.39
N LEU A 120 0.64 -3.75 -6.57
CA LEU A 120 0.68 -2.36 -6.17
C LEU A 120 0.23 -2.24 -4.70
N PRO A 121 1.19 -2.20 -3.75
CA PRO A 121 0.89 -2.13 -2.32
C PRO A 121 0.18 -0.83 -1.93
N SER A 122 -0.60 -0.89 -0.85
CA SER A 122 -1.34 0.29 -0.37
C SER A 122 -0.44 1.45 0.08
N TRP A 123 0.76 1.16 0.60
CA TRP A 123 1.72 2.20 0.95
C TRP A 123 2.24 2.96 -0.28
N CYS A 124 2.44 2.27 -1.41
CA CYS A 124 2.82 2.90 -2.67
C CYS A 124 1.72 3.84 -3.17
N VAL A 125 0.47 3.37 -3.20
CA VAL A 125 -0.66 4.20 -3.64
C VAL A 125 -0.85 5.43 -2.75
N ARG A 126 -0.66 5.26 -1.43
CA ARG A 126 -0.75 6.38 -0.50
C ARG A 126 0.34 7.43 -0.75
N LEU A 127 1.59 7.02 -0.94
CA LEU A 127 2.71 7.94 -1.06
C LEU A 127 2.81 8.56 -2.46
N PHE A 128 2.63 7.75 -3.50
CA PHE A 128 2.96 8.12 -4.88
C PHE A 128 1.73 8.13 -5.81
N GLY A 129 0.58 7.66 -5.34
CA GLY A 129 -0.61 7.54 -6.17
C GLY A 129 -0.59 6.32 -7.09
N PHE A 130 -1.51 6.30 -8.06
CA PHE A 130 -1.63 5.19 -9.02
C PHE A 130 -0.61 5.28 -10.14
N CYS A 131 -0.26 6.50 -10.57
CA CYS A 131 0.52 6.69 -11.79
C CYS A 131 1.67 7.71 -11.67
N PRO A 132 2.62 7.50 -10.76
CA PRO A 132 3.74 8.41 -10.58
C PRO A 132 4.85 8.25 -11.63
N THR A 133 5.58 9.34 -11.85
CA THR A 133 6.88 9.32 -12.53
C THR A 133 8.02 9.00 -11.53
N ILE A 134 9.18 8.57 -12.03
CA ILE A 134 10.38 8.37 -11.17
C ILE A 134 10.70 9.66 -10.39
N ALA A 135 10.62 10.82 -11.05
CA ALA A 135 10.87 12.11 -10.43
C ALA A 135 9.87 12.42 -9.30
N GLN A 136 8.58 12.09 -9.49
CA GLN A 136 7.57 12.26 -8.45
C GLN A 136 7.79 11.32 -7.26
N ILE A 137 8.21 10.08 -7.50
CA ILE A 137 8.56 9.14 -6.43
C ILE A 137 9.77 9.70 -5.64
N GLN A 138 10.82 10.13 -6.35
CA GLN A 138 12.02 10.68 -5.71
C GLN A 138 11.71 11.95 -4.92
N GLU A 139 10.89 12.85 -5.47
CA GLU A 139 10.48 14.07 -4.79
C GLU A 139 9.69 13.76 -3.50
N LYS A 140 8.75 12.81 -3.56
CA LYS A 140 8.03 12.37 -2.36
C LYS A 140 8.99 11.75 -1.34
N ILE A 141 9.95 10.92 -1.75
CA ILE A 141 10.96 10.36 -0.84
C ILE A 141 11.75 11.49 -0.15
N ASN A 142 12.22 12.48 -0.90
CA ASN A 142 12.95 13.64 -0.36
C ASN A 142 12.11 14.41 0.68
N GLN A 143 10.80 14.59 0.42
CA GLN A 143 9.89 15.23 1.35
C GLN A 143 9.73 14.45 2.66
N LEU A 144 9.60 13.12 2.58
CA LEU A 144 9.51 12.26 3.76
C LEU A 144 10.79 12.30 4.58
N GLU A 145 11.95 12.28 3.92
CA GLU A 145 13.25 12.43 4.58
C GLU A 145 13.37 13.77 5.28
N ALA A 146 13.11 14.88 4.58
CA ALA A 146 13.17 16.23 5.15
C ALA A 146 12.27 16.36 6.38
N LYS A 147 11.07 15.78 6.33
CA LYS A 147 10.12 15.81 7.44
C LYS A 147 10.62 15.05 8.67
N ARG A 148 11.30 13.91 8.47
CA ARG A 148 11.92 13.15 9.56
C ARG A 148 13.20 13.83 10.09
N GLN A 149 13.98 14.48 9.22
CA GLN A 149 15.17 15.25 9.61
C GLN A 149 14.83 16.51 10.42
N ALA A 150 13.57 16.96 10.42
CA ALA A 150 13.07 17.96 11.37
C ALA A 150 13.08 17.48 12.84
N ASN A 151 13.59 16.27 13.08
CA ASN A 151 13.84 15.64 14.37
C ASN A 151 12.57 15.39 15.19
N PRO A 152 11.91 14.23 15.03
CA PRO A 152 10.73 13.87 15.80
C PRO A 152 10.95 13.81 17.32
N PHE A 153 12.19 13.72 17.82
CA PHE A 153 12.47 13.73 19.26
C PHE A 153 12.35 15.12 19.91
N LEU A 154 12.19 16.18 19.11
CA LEU A 154 11.84 17.52 19.62
C LEU A 154 10.35 17.67 19.93
N ARG A 155 9.55 16.65 19.63
CA ARG A 155 8.10 16.65 19.84
C ARG A 155 7.77 16.28 21.29
N ASN A 156 6.62 16.76 21.75
CA ASN A 156 6.24 16.60 23.17
C ASN A 156 5.70 15.21 23.50
N GLU A 157 5.30 14.42 22.51
CA GLU A 157 4.61 13.16 22.75
C GLU A 157 5.41 11.95 22.29
N PHE A 158 5.33 10.89 23.10
CA PHE A 158 6.11 9.68 22.90
C PHE A 158 5.62 8.89 21.69
N MET A 159 4.39 8.37 21.74
CA MET A 159 3.93 7.39 20.75
C MET A 159 2.44 7.50 20.45
N GLY A 160 2.11 7.60 19.15
CA GLY A 160 0.73 7.67 18.66
C GLY A 160 0.29 6.38 17.95
N CYS A 161 -1.01 6.10 17.97
CA CYS A 161 -1.62 4.98 17.26
C CYS A 161 -3.00 5.35 16.71
N VAL A 162 -3.17 5.30 15.39
CA VAL A 162 -4.42 5.66 14.69
C VAL A 162 -5.19 4.44 14.15
N GLN A 163 -4.85 3.24 14.63
CA GLN A 163 -5.44 2.00 14.15
C GLN A 163 -6.95 1.90 14.42
N ASN A 164 -7.71 1.77 13.35
CA ASN A 164 -9.19 1.75 13.40
C ASN A 164 -9.80 0.35 13.55
N SER A 165 -9.01 -0.70 13.79
CA SER A 165 -9.53 -2.06 13.89
C SER A 165 -9.83 -2.46 15.36
N ASN A 166 -11.11 -2.71 15.67
CA ASN A 166 -11.53 -3.31 16.95
C ASN A 166 -11.66 -4.85 16.86
N ARG A 167 -11.56 -5.42 15.65
CA ARG A 167 -11.89 -6.82 15.31
C ARG A 167 -10.81 -7.57 14.52
N ALA A 168 -9.67 -6.97 14.20
CA ALA A 168 -8.56 -7.73 13.59
C ALA A 168 -7.85 -8.52 14.70
N TYR A 169 -8.23 -9.79 14.87
CA TYR A 169 -7.81 -10.66 15.97
C TYR A 169 -6.30 -10.62 16.25
N PHE A 170 -5.46 -10.46 15.23
CA PHE A 170 -3.99 -10.41 15.38
C PHE A 170 -3.45 -9.04 15.75
N ALA A 171 -3.78 -7.98 15.01
CA ALA A 171 -3.32 -6.62 15.32
C ALA A 171 -3.74 -6.18 16.74
N LYS A 172 -4.95 -6.52 17.18
CA LYS A 172 -5.40 -6.25 18.55
C LYS A 172 -4.53 -6.95 19.60
N GLY A 173 -4.21 -8.24 19.37
CA GLY A 173 -3.35 -9.00 20.26
C GLY A 173 -1.95 -8.42 20.37
N VAL A 174 -1.39 -8.00 19.23
CA VAL A 174 -0.07 -7.35 19.15
C VAL A 174 -0.07 -5.99 19.86
N LEU A 175 -1.08 -5.15 19.61
CA LEU A 175 -1.23 -3.87 20.29
C LEU A 175 -1.34 -4.03 21.81
N ASN A 176 -2.08 -5.05 22.28
CA ASN A 176 -2.14 -5.40 23.70
C ASN A 176 -0.76 -5.80 24.23
N LEU A 177 -0.02 -6.65 23.52
CA LEU A 177 1.31 -7.08 23.94
C LEU A 177 2.31 -5.93 24.02
N ILE A 178 2.30 -5.02 23.03
CA ILE A 178 3.12 -3.81 23.04
C ILE A 178 2.75 -2.96 24.26
N ASN A 179 1.46 -2.66 24.44
CA ASN A 179 0.99 -1.82 25.54
C ASN A 179 1.36 -2.42 26.92
N ILE A 180 1.17 -3.72 27.12
CA ILE A 180 1.57 -4.41 28.36
C ILE A 180 3.08 -4.33 28.57
N SER A 181 3.88 -4.54 27.51
CA SER A 181 5.34 -4.49 27.61
C SER A 181 5.84 -3.11 28.02
N LEU A 182 5.26 -2.05 27.46
CA LEU A 182 5.58 -0.66 27.82
C LEU A 182 5.12 -0.33 29.26
N MET A 183 3.92 -0.77 29.67
CA MET A 183 3.41 -0.53 31.04
C MET A 183 4.18 -1.32 32.11
N ALA A 184 4.77 -2.47 31.76
CA ALA A 184 5.57 -3.27 32.68
C ALA A 184 7.01 -2.76 32.83
N ASP A 185 7.49 -1.95 31.88
CA ASP A 185 8.84 -1.41 31.89
C ASP A 185 8.98 -0.22 32.86
N GLY A 186 10.14 -0.11 33.52
CA GLY A 186 10.39 0.90 34.54
C GLY A 186 10.39 2.35 34.04
N VAL A 187 10.73 2.57 32.77
CA VAL A 187 10.81 3.90 32.13
C VAL A 187 9.57 4.15 31.28
N PHE A 188 9.23 3.23 30.37
CA PHE A 188 8.16 3.44 29.40
C PHE A 188 6.76 3.50 30.02
N LYS A 189 6.55 2.96 31.23
CA LYS A 189 5.27 3.11 31.94
C LYS A 189 4.87 4.57 32.21
N HIS A 190 5.83 5.49 32.18
CA HIS A 190 5.62 6.92 32.36
C HIS A 190 5.48 7.69 31.03
N LEU A 191 5.61 7.00 29.89
CA LEU A 191 5.49 7.55 28.54
C LEU A 191 4.23 6.97 27.87
N PRO A 192 3.07 7.63 27.99
CA PRO A 192 1.81 7.05 27.53
C PRO A 192 1.76 6.89 26.02
N VAL A 193 1.12 5.82 25.57
CA VAL A 193 0.75 5.63 24.17
C VAL A 193 -0.65 6.20 23.93
N CYS A 194 -0.76 7.12 22.98
CA CYS A 194 -2.01 7.77 22.60
C CYS A 194 -2.69 7.00 21.45
N PHE A 195 -3.70 6.22 21.79
CA PHE A 195 -4.55 5.49 20.87
C PHE A 195 -5.77 6.34 20.48
N ALA A 196 -5.69 6.98 19.32
CA ALA A 196 -6.79 7.77 18.77
C ALA A 196 -7.69 7.00 17.80
N GLY A 197 -7.25 5.81 17.37
CA GLY A 197 -8.08 4.87 16.64
C GLY A 197 -9.10 4.15 17.54
N ARG A 198 -9.83 3.17 16.98
CA ARG A 198 -10.87 2.43 17.73
C ARG A 198 -10.33 1.49 18.82
N PHE A 199 -9.05 1.10 18.74
CA PHE A 199 -8.42 0.28 19.77
C PHE A 199 -8.08 1.14 20.98
N ASN A 200 -8.53 0.75 22.18
CA ASN A 200 -8.37 1.45 23.47
C ASN A 200 -8.96 2.88 23.53
N HIS A 201 -8.88 3.65 22.45
CA HIS A 201 -9.50 4.96 22.22
C HIS A 201 -9.33 5.92 23.41
N ASN A 202 -8.09 6.07 23.88
CA ASN A 202 -7.75 6.91 25.03
C ASN A 202 -7.36 8.34 24.64
N ASP A 203 -7.33 8.67 23.34
CA ASP A 203 -7.10 10.03 22.83
C ASP A 203 -8.19 10.42 21.81
N LEU A 204 -8.96 11.46 22.12
CA LEU A 204 -10.06 11.94 21.27
C LEU A 204 -9.64 13.06 20.30
N ARG A 205 -8.39 13.55 20.38
CA ARG A 205 -7.96 14.72 19.61
C ARG A 205 -8.02 14.50 18.11
N LEU A 206 -7.76 13.29 17.62
CA LEU A 206 -7.89 12.97 16.19
C LEU A 206 -9.26 13.37 15.64
N THR A 207 -10.35 13.07 16.37
CA THR A 207 -11.71 13.40 15.92
C THR A 207 -12.12 14.82 16.31
N GLN A 208 -11.72 15.29 17.49
CA GLN A 208 -12.19 16.56 18.05
C GLN A 208 -11.40 17.79 17.57
N GLN A 209 -10.10 17.63 17.28
CA GLN A 209 -9.18 18.73 16.95
C GLN A 209 -8.65 18.64 15.52
N TYR A 210 -8.42 17.42 15.02
CA TYR A 210 -7.82 17.19 13.69
C TYR A 210 -8.84 16.78 12.63
N ALA A 211 -10.14 16.75 12.94
CA ALA A 211 -11.22 16.37 12.01
C ALA A 211 -11.00 15.02 11.28
N GLY A 212 -10.27 14.09 11.92
CA GLY A 212 -9.91 12.79 11.36
C GLY A 212 -8.63 12.76 10.54
N ASP A 213 -7.89 13.88 10.44
CA ASP A 213 -6.58 13.92 9.78
C ASP A 213 -5.53 13.18 10.64
N GLN A 214 -5.23 11.96 10.21
CA GLN A 214 -4.27 11.09 10.90
C GLN A 214 -2.85 11.62 10.83
N VAL A 215 -2.45 12.29 9.73
CA VAL A 215 -1.09 12.77 9.56
C VAL A 215 -0.87 13.97 10.47
N ALA A 216 -1.77 14.96 10.41
CA ALA A 216 -1.69 16.15 11.25
C ALA A 216 -1.73 15.81 12.76
N TYR A 217 -2.55 14.82 13.15
CA TYR A 217 -2.53 14.32 14.52
C TYR A 217 -1.18 13.71 14.89
N LEU A 218 -0.62 12.84 14.03
CA LEU A 218 0.62 12.12 14.31
C LEU A 218 1.88 12.99 14.29
N GLU A 219 1.84 14.18 13.68
CA GLU A 219 2.96 15.15 13.71
C GLU A 219 3.39 15.58 15.13
N ASN A 220 2.55 15.33 16.15
CA ASN A 220 2.86 15.62 17.55
C ASN A 220 3.72 14.53 18.23
N PHE A 221 3.92 13.38 17.59
CA PHE A 221 4.50 12.19 18.22
C PHE A 221 5.89 11.86 17.68
N THR A 222 6.75 11.34 18.55
CA THR A 222 8.08 10.83 18.14
C THR A 222 7.94 9.53 17.36
N PHE A 223 7.20 8.57 17.94
CA PHE A 223 6.98 7.25 17.40
C PHE A 223 5.53 7.05 16.93
N CYS A 224 5.33 6.20 15.93
CA CYS A 224 4.00 5.75 15.52
C CYS A 224 3.91 4.22 15.57
N LEU A 225 2.87 3.69 16.20
CA LEU A 225 2.57 2.25 16.16
C LEU A 225 2.00 1.86 14.81
N CYS A 226 2.72 0.99 14.10
CA CYS A 226 2.37 0.52 12.76
C CYS A 226 2.25 -1.01 12.72
N PRO A 227 1.29 -1.63 13.45
CA PRO A 227 1.04 -3.05 13.29
C PRO A 227 0.21 -3.31 12.04
N GLU A 228 0.65 -4.26 11.23
CA GLU A 228 -0.16 -4.79 10.13
C GLU A 228 -1.42 -5.48 10.66
N ARG A 229 -2.48 -5.49 9.85
CA ARG A 229 -3.74 -6.14 10.24
C ARG A 229 -3.57 -7.65 10.42
N LEU A 230 -2.77 -8.24 9.54
CA LEU A 230 -2.38 -9.64 9.52
C LEU A 230 -0.92 -9.70 9.10
N ASN A 231 -0.11 -10.44 9.85
CA ASN A 231 1.27 -10.72 9.45
C ASN A 231 1.31 -12.03 8.66
N ILE A 232 0.71 -12.01 7.47
CA ILE A 232 0.73 -13.12 6.52
C ILE A 232 1.17 -12.59 5.15
N HIS A 233 1.98 -13.38 4.45
CA HIS A 233 2.36 -13.15 3.05
C HIS A 233 3.10 -11.82 2.79
N SER A 234 3.67 -11.23 3.83
CA SER A 234 4.54 -10.06 3.73
C SER A 234 3.88 -8.86 3.04
N ILE A 235 2.62 -8.60 3.38
CA ILE A 235 1.86 -7.47 2.86
C ILE A 235 2.03 -6.28 3.78
N VAL A 236 2.68 -5.24 3.25
CA VAL A 236 2.83 -3.96 3.92
C VAL A 236 1.63 -3.05 3.59
N GLY A 237 0.95 -2.62 4.64
CA GLY A 237 -0.19 -1.73 4.60
C GLY A 237 0.20 -0.25 4.53
N GLN A 238 -0.80 0.62 4.56
CA GLN A 238 -0.61 2.08 4.51
C GLN A 238 -0.03 2.68 5.82
N ASP A 239 0.07 1.92 6.90
CA ASP A 239 0.35 2.46 8.23
C ASP A 239 1.79 2.95 8.37
N LEU A 240 2.74 2.32 7.68
CA LEU A 240 4.10 2.87 7.54
C LEU A 240 4.10 4.20 6.77
N ALA A 241 3.35 4.27 5.67
CA ALA A 241 3.23 5.50 4.89
C ALA A 241 2.63 6.64 5.70
N ILE A 242 1.60 6.40 6.52
CA ILE A 242 1.04 7.39 7.45
C ILE A 242 2.12 7.90 8.42
N ALA A 243 2.90 6.99 9.02
CA ALA A 243 3.94 7.36 9.98
C ALA A 243 5.02 8.23 9.34
N TRP A 244 5.51 7.86 8.16
CA TRP A 244 6.51 8.65 7.43
C TRP A 244 5.97 9.99 6.98
N GLU A 245 4.72 10.04 6.52
CA GLU A 245 4.06 11.31 6.17
C GLU A 245 3.92 12.23 7.38
N ALA A 246 3.84 11.70 8.61
CA ALA A 246 3.86 12.47 9.84
C ALA A 246 5.29 12.78 10.36
N GLY A 247 6.33 12.25 9.71
CA GLY A 247 7.72 12.34 10.16
C GLY A 247 8.03 11.52 11.42
N CYS A 248 7.16 10.59 11.80
CA CYS A 248 7.36 9.71 12.95
C CYS A 248 8.35 8.59 12.64
N ILE A 249 8.94 8.03 13.70
CA ILE A 249 9.68 6.76 13.62
C ILE A 249 8.68 5.61 13.80
N PRO A 250 8.55 4.69 12.83
CA PRO A 250 7.62 3.57 12.96
C PRO A 250 8.11 2.54 13.98
N LEU A 251 7.22 2.12 14.89
CA LEU A 251 7.32 0.86 15.61
C LEU A 251 6.42 -0.16 14.89
N TYR A 252 7.04 -0.97 14.03
CA TYR A 252 6.38 -1.81 13.04
C TYR A 252 6.20 -3.24 13.54
N TRP A 253 5.01 -3.82 13.34
CA TRP A 253 4.80 -5.26 13.44
C TRP A 253 4.20 -5.77 12.14
N GLY A 254 4.92 -6.66 11.47
CA GLY A 254 4.52 -7.22 10.19
C GLY A 254 5.71 -7.93 9.57
N ASP A 255 5.64 -8.15 8.27
CA ASP A 255 6.73 -8.69 7.47
C ASP A 255 6.89 -7.81 6.23
N LEU A 256 8.08 -7.23 6.05
CA LEU A 256 8.38 -6.39 4.91
C LEU A 256 8.48 -7.22 3.61
N GLY A 257 8.87 -8.50 3.70
CA GLY A 257 9.04 -9.40 2.54
C GLY A 257 9.76 -8.73 1.36
N LEU A 258 9.08 -8.64 0.22
CA LEU A 258 9.62 -7.99 -0.98
C LEU A 258 9.87 -6.49 -0.79
N ASP A 259 9.09 -5.82 0.05
CA ASP A 259 9.22 -4.38 0.26
C ASP A 259 10.49 -4.00 1.03
N GLN A 260 11.21 -4.97 1.61
CA GLN A 260 12.54 -4.74 2.18
C GLN A 260 13.60 -4.35 1.13
N GLU A 261 13.35 -4.60 -0.15
CA GLU A 261 14.19 -4.11 -1.26
C GLU A 261 14.13 -2.59 -1.36
N PHE A 262 12.97 -1.99 -1.02
CA PHE A 262 12.75 -0.54 -1.13
C PHE A 262 12.89 0.16 0.22
N ILE A 263 12.36 -0.45 1.29
CA ILE A 263 12.27 0.12 2.63
C ILE A 263 13.52 -0.26 3.43
N ASN A 264 14.18 0.73 4.02
CA ASN A 264 15.30 0.47 4.90
C ASN A 264 14.79 0.03 6.28
N ARG A 265 14.99 -1.25 6.60
CA ARG A 265 14.62 -1.84 7.89
C ARG A 265 15.28 -1.15 9.09
N LYS A 266 16.42 -0.47 8.91
CA LYS A 266 17.11 0.27 10.00
C LYS A 266 16.46 1.61 10.34
N ALA A 267 15.57 2.12 9.48
CA ALA A 267 14.83 3.36 9.72
C ALA A 267 13.54 3.16 10.53
N LEU A 268 13.27 1.93 10.97
CA LEU A 268 12.11 1.55 11.78
C LEU A 268 12.55 0.68 12.96
N ILE A 269 11.70 0.62 13.98
CA ILE A 269 11.86 -0.29 15.11
C ILE A 269 10.92 -1.47 14.88
N GLU A 270 11.43 -2.68 14.84
CA GLU A 270 10.59 -3.86 14.68
C GLU A 270 10.13 -4.42 16.02
N PHE A 271 8.84 -4.74 16.06
CA PHE A 271 8.24 -5.49 17.14
C PHE A 271 8.18 -6.98 16.76
N SER A 272 8.73 -7.83 17.61
CA SER A 272 8.60 -9.29 17.51
C SER A 272 7.71 -9.80 18.64
N THR A 273 6.71 -10.63 18.31
CA THR A 273 5.89 -11.34 19.30
C THR A 273 6.65 -12.46 20.00
N VAL A 274 7.75 -12.93 19.39
CA VAL A 274 8.63 -13.97 19.95
C VAL A 274 9.70 -13.34 20.82
N GLU A 275 10.42 -12.35 20.28
CA GLU A 275 11.49 -11.63 20.98
C GLU A 275 10.97 -10.37 21.67
N ARG A 276 10.05 -10.58 22.61
CA ARG A 276 9.26 -9.51 23.27
C ARG A 276 10.09 -8.45 24.01
N GLN A 277 11.40 -8.61 24.18
CA GLN A 277 12.24 -7.60 24.83
C GLN A 277 13.09 -6.79 23.83
N GLN A 278 13.18 -7.24 22.58
CA GLN A 278 14.04 -6.62 21.57
C GLN A 278 13.56 -5.21 21.19
N HIS A 279 12.25 -5.03 21.08
CA HIS A 279 11.67 -3.71 20.77
C HIS A 279 11.91 -2.70 21.90
N LEU A 280 11.87 -3.11 23.17
CA LEU A 280 12.18 -2.22 24.29
C LEU A 280 13.64 -1.79 24.25
N LYS A 281 14.57 -2.72 23.98
CA LYS A 281 16.00 -2.39 23.78
C LYS A 281 16.19 -1.39 22.64
N ALA A 282 15.49 -1.59 21.52
CA ALA A 282 15.56 -0.70 20.37
C ALA A 282 14.96 0.68 20.68
N LEU A 283 13.86 0.76 21.43
CA LEU A 283 13.30 2.03 21.91
C LEU A 283 14.27 2.75 22.88
N TYR A 284 14.90 2.03 23.80
CA TYR A 284 15.92 2.60 24.68
C TYR A 284 17.09 3.17 23.88
N HIS A 285 17.60 2.42 22.92
CA HIS A 285 18.68 2.88 22.04
C HIS A 285 18.25 4.10 21.22
N ALA A 286 17.05 4.12 20.66
CA ALA A 286 16.54 5.26 19.91
C ALA A 286 16.39 6.52 20.78
N LEU A 287 15.99 6.38 22.05
CA LEU A 287 15.92 7.51 22.98
C LEU A 287 17.30 7.98 23.46
N ALA A 288 18.24 7.06 23.67
CA ALA A 288 19.59 7.37 24.13
C ALA A 288 20.46 7.98 23.01
N GLU A 289 20.30 7.48 21.78
CA GLU A 289 21.07 7.87 20.60
C GLU A 289 20.14 8.17 19.40
N PRO A 290 19.35 9.27 19.44
CA PRO A 290 18.41 9.62 18.37
C PRO A 290 19.05 9.69 16.99
N GLU A 291 20.27 10.23 16.90
CA GLU A 291 21.01 10.38 15.65
C GLU A 291 21.29 9.04 14.95
N ALA A 292 21.39 7.94 15.71
CA ALA A 292 21.64 6.62 15.15
C ALA A 292 20.50 6.14 14.26
N ILE A 293 19.25 6.44 14.61
CA ILE A 293 18.07 6.08 13.80
C ILE A 293 17.71 7.17 12.78
N LEU A 294 17.92 8.44 13.12
CA LEU A 294 17.66 9.56 12.19
C LEU A 294 18.64 9.59 11.00
N SER A 295 19.86 9.06 11.18
CA SER A 295 20.84 8.94 10.09
C SER A 295 20.54 7.82 9.10
N GLN A 296 19.65 6.87 9.43
CA GLN A 296 19.27 5.79 8.51
C GLN A 296 18.21 6.29 7.54
N PRO A 297 18.41 6.33 6.20
CA PRO A 297 17.36 6.79 5.28
C PRO A 297 16.12 5.88 5.37
N ILE A 298 14.91 6.41 5.19
CA ILE A 298 13.63 5.68 5.20
C ILE A 298 13.62 4.59 4.13
N PHE A 299 14.13 4.94 2.94
CA PHE A 299 14.22 4.05 1.80
C PHE A 299 15.68 3.70 1.50
N ASN A 300 15.90 2.53 0.89
CA ASN A 300 17.22 2.11 0.45
C ASN A 300 17.73 2.99 -0.71
N GLU A 301 19.02 2.89 -1.00
CA GLU A 301 19.61 3.58 -2.16
C GLU A 301 18.89 3.19 -3.45
N ASN A 302 18.67 4.17 -4.33
CA ASN A 302 17.96 4.01 -5.61
C ASN A 302 16.49 3.53 -5.48
N ALA A 303 15.86 3.63 -4.31
CA ALA A 303 14.50 3.16 -4.11
C ALA A 303 13.49 3.76 -5.10
N ALA A 304 13.61 5.04 -5.49
CA ALA A 304 12.69 5.62 -6.48
C ALA A 304 12.71 4.86 -7.81
N GLN A 305 13.92 4.54 -8.31
CA GLN A 305 14.13 3.78 -9.53
C GLN A 305 13.57 2.36 -9.39
N LEU A 306 13.88 1.69 -8.28
CA LEU A 306 13.46 0.32 -8.02
C LEU A 306 11.94 0.20 -7.85
N ILE A 307 11.31 1.10 -7.09
CA ILE A 307 9.86 1.17 -6.94
C ILE A 307 9.21 1.34 -8.30
N TYR A 308 9.69 2.29 -9.11
CA TYR A 308 9.15 2.49 -10.46
C TYR A 308 9.30 1.23 -11.31
N GLN A 309 10.50 0.68 -11.41
CA GLN A 309 10.80 -0.47 -12.26
C GLN A 309 10.08 -1.76 -11.84
N ARG A 310 9.94 -2.01 -10.55
CA ARG A 310 9.39 -3.27 -10.01
C ARG A 310 7.88 -3.23 -9.81
N ILE A 311 7.29 -2.05 -9.59
CA ILE A 311 5.88 -1.89 -9.23
C ILE A 311 5.10 -1.20 -10.36
N TYR A 312 5.53 -0.03 -10.81
CA TYR A 312 4.73 0.80 -11.71
C TYR A 312 4.96 0.52 -13.21
N ALA A 313 6.20 0.37 -13.63
CA ALA A 313 6.57 0.12 -15.03
C ALA A 313 5.90 -1.13 -15.63
N PRO A 314 5.76 -2.28 -14.91
CA PRO A 314 5.04 -3.44 -15.43
C PRO A 314 3.58 -3.15 -15.74
N ILE A 315 2.92 -2.35 -14.89
CA ILE A 315 1.52 -1.93 -15.08
C ILE A 315 1.41 -1.06 -16.32
N TYR A 316 2.32 -0.09 -16.50
CA TYR A 316 2.30 0.82 -17.65
C TYR A 316 2.64 0.10 -18.95
N ALA A 317 3.60 -0.81 -18.94
CA ALA A 317 3.96 -1.61 -20.11
C ALA A 317 2.77 -2.48 -20.55
N TYR A 318 2.09 -3.10 -19.59
CA TYR A 318 0.90 -3.89 -19.88
C TYR A 318 -0.24 -3.04 -20.42
N LEU A 319 -0.55 -1.92 -19.76
CA LEU A 319 -1.54 -0.95 -20.24
C LEU A 319 -1.19 -0.48 -21.67
N SER A 320 0.05 -0.05 -21.92
CA SER A 320 0.49 0.40 -23.25
C SER A 320 0.25 -0.66 -24.32
N LYS A 321 0.58 -1.92 -24.00
CA LYS A 321 0.36 -3.08 -24.88
C LYS A 321 -1.12 -3.31 -25.20
N ILE A 322 -1.98 -3.37 -24.19
CA ILE A 322 -3.41 -3.67 -24.39
C ILE A 322 -4.18 -2.50 -25.01
N LEU A 323 -3.67 -1.29 -24.83
CA LEU A 323 -4.27 -0.05 -25.31
C LEU A 323 -3.71 0.41 -26.66
N GLN A 324 -2.57 -0.14 -27.09
CA GLN A 324 -1.86 0.27 -28.30
C GLN A 324 -1.54 1.78 -28.31
N VAL A 325 -1.22 2.31 -27.13
CA VAL A 325 -0.77 3.69 -26.93
C VAL A 325 0.51 3.66 -26.13
N ASP A 326 1.44 4.56 -26.41
CA ASP A 326 2.62 4.71 -25.58
C ASP A 326 2.26 5.55 -24.35
N ILE A 327 2.13 4.91 -23.20
CA ILE A 327 1.83 5.58 -21.93
C ILE A 327 3.13 6.11 -21.29
N LEU A 328 4.28 5.53 -21.65
CA LEU A 328 5.59 5.94 -21.13
C LEU A 328 6.06 7.27 -21.75
N ASP A 329 5.51 7.65 -22.90
CA ASP A 329 5.74 8.95 -23.55
C ASP A 329 5.05 10.12 -22.80
N TYR A 330 4.12 9.85 -21.88
CA TYR A 330 3.36 10.88 -21.15
C TYR A 330 4.04 11.37 -19.86
N SER A 331 5.28 10.98 -19.61
CA SER A 331 6.03 11.53 -18.48
C SER A 331 7.53 11.56 -18.70
N ASP A 332 8.05 12.68 -19.22
CA ASP A 332 9.43 13.16 -19.00
C ASP A 332 10.55 12.09 -19.04
N LEU A 333 10.48 11.15 -19.99
CA LEU A 333 11.64 10.39 -20.39
C LEU A 333 12.34 11.20 -21.47
N GLY A 334 13.33 11.99 -21.05
CA GLY A 334 14.27 12.62 -21.96
C GLY A 334 14.74 11.60 -22.99
N ASP A 335 14.36 11.84 -24.25
CA ASP A 335 14.60 11.01 -25.41
C ASP A 335 13.93 9.60 -25.37
N PRO A 336 12.72 9.45 -25.96
CA PRO A 336 12.04 8.16 -26.14
C PRO A 336 12.90 7.11 -26.85
N ALA A 337 13.83 7.53 -27.72
CA ALA A 337 14.73 6.61 -28.41
C ALA A 337 15.77 6.01 -27.46
N ARG A 338 16.08 6.67 -26.34
CA ARG A 338 17.04 6.21 -25.33
C ARG A 338 16.40 5.27 -24.32
N ALA A 339 15.14 5.51 -23.94
CA ALA A 339 14.34 4.59 -23.12
C ALA A 339 13.99 3.30 -23.88
N ALA A 340 13.65 3.39 -25.17
CA ALA A 340 13.44 2.24 -26.05
C ALA A 340 14.74 1.51 -26.45
N GLN A 341 15.90 2.17 -26.34
CA GLN A 341 17.21 1.51 -26.49
C GLN A 341 17.71 0.86 -25.20
N GLN A 342 17.29 1.34 -24.02
CA GLN A 342 17.62 0.73 -22.72
C GLN A 342 16.64 -0.37 -22.29
N PHE A 343 15.39 -0.32 -22.76
CA PHE A 343 14.47 -1.45 -22.74
C PHE A 343 14.39 -2.00 -24.15
N SER A 344 15.27 -2.94 -24.49
CA SER A 344 15.09 -3.66 -25.73
C SER A 344 13.70 -4.30 -25.71
N HIS A 345 13.01 -4.23 -26.85
CA HIS A 345 11.70 -4.83 -27.02
C HIS A 345 11.70 -6.35 -26.75
N ASP A 346 12.89 -6.95 -26.59
CA ASP A 346 13.08 -8.30 -26.11
C ASP A 346 13.03 -8.37 -24.58
N GLU A 347 13.67 -7.52 -23.79
CA GLU A 347 13.68 -7.58 -22.31
C GLU A 347 12.32 -7.30 -21.65
N ALA A 348 11.39 -6.63 -22.36
CA ALA A 348 10.01 -6.41 -21.93
C ALA A 348 9.05 -7.53 -22.35
N LYS A 349 9.56 -8.58 -23.01
CA LYS A 349 8.75 -9.76 -23.34
C LYS A 349 8.53 -10.61 -22.09
N PRO A 350 7.31 -11.09 -21.81
CA PRO A 350 7.02 -12.02 -20.72
C PRO A 350 7.97 -13.23 -20.69
N GLU A 351 8.44 -13.68 -21.86
CA GLU A 351 9.41 -14.76 -22.03
C GLU A 351 10.85 -14.45 -21.58
N ASN A 352 11.21 -13.18 -21.36
CA ASN A 352 12.53 -12.75 -20.86
C ASN A 352 12.51 -12.31 -19.39
N TRP A 353 11.35 -12.32 -18.75
CA TRP A 353 11.25 -12.29 -17.29
C TRP A 353 11.63 -13.70 -16.82
N PHE A 354 12.72 -13.83 -16.06
CA PHE A 354 13.24 -15.12 -15.56
C PHE A 354 12.11 -16.13 -15.24
N ILE A 355 11.85 -17.01 -16.23
CA ILE A 355 11.19 -18.32 -16.20
C ILE A 355 9.97 -18.42 -15.24
N PHE A 356 8.77 -18.13 -15.74
CA PHE A 356 7.51 -18.76 -15.25
C PHE A 356 6.89 -19.72 -16.28
N THR A 357 7.71 -20.28 -17.18
CA THR A 357 7.38 -21.51 -17.89
C THR A 357 8.29 -22.61 -17.36
N HIS A 358 7.81 -23.39 -16.40
CA HIS A 358 8.10 -24.82 -16.16
C HIS A 358 7.57 -25.17 -14.77
N ASN A 359 6.35 -25.72 -14.67
CA ASN A 359 6.21 -27.16 -14.71
C ASN A 359 4.73 -27.58 -14.71
N THR A 360 4.49 -28.60 -15.52
CA THR A 360 3.54 -29.69 -15.34
C THR A 360 3.13 -30.00 -13.91
#